data_AF-A0A6G1LC02-F1
#
_entry.id   AF-A0A6G1LC02-F1
#
_cell.length_a   1.000
_cell.length_b   1.000
_cell.length_c   1.000
_cell.angle_alpha   90.00
_cell.angle_beta   90.00
_cell.angle_gamma   90.00
#
_symmetry.space_group_name_H-M   'P 1'
#
loop_
_entity.id
_entity.type
_entity.pdbx_description
1 polymer ?
#
loop_
_entity_poly.entity_id
_entity_poly.type
_entity_poly.pdbx_seq_one_letter_code
_entity_poly.pdbx_strand_id
1 'polypeptide(L)'
;LLHQVGGACAYLHSLGMMHLDIKPENIEVSGVLSETPTFYLFDFGYATMDRTSSNHMKGTLRYLSPEVMFLKRGEKSGTYDCAMDVWALGI
;
A
#
# COMPACT_ATOMS: atom_id res chain seq x y z
N LEU A 1 -1.53 -15.46 1.99
CA LEU A 1 -1.54 -14.09 1.45
C LEU A 1 -1.92 -13.05 2.51
N LEU A 2 -3.22 -12.84 2.81
CA LEU A 2 -3.67 -11.70 3.63
C LEU A 2 -3.01 -11.58 5.01
N HIS A 3 -2.82 -12.70 5.73
CA HIS A 3 -2.11 -12.69 7.01
C HIS A 3 -0.66 -12.19 6.89
N GLN A 4 0.08 -12.66 5.88
CA GLN A 4 1.50 -12.31 5.69
C GLN A 4 1.66 -10.88 5.16
N VAL A 5 0.92 -10.52 4.11
CA VAL A 5 1.02 -9.18 3.50
C VAL A 5 0.39 -8.11 4.42
N GLY A 6 -0.73 -8.42 5.07
CA GLY A 6 -1.31 -7.56 6.09
C GLY A 6 -0.39 -7.37 7.29
N GLY A 7 0.30 -8.42 7.72
CA GLY A 7 1.34 -8.34 8.75
C GLY A 7 2.52 -7.46 8.33
N ALA A 8 3.00 -7.58 7.09
CA ALA A 8 4.04 -6.71 6.54
C ALA A 8 3.59 -5.24 6.50
N CYS A 9 2.37 -4.98 6.03
CA CYS A 9 1.78 -3.64 6.02
C CYS A 9 1.67 -3.03 7.43
N ALA A 10 1.16 -3.80 8.39
CA ALA A 10 1.09 -3.37 9.79
C ALA A 10 2.48 -3.06 10.38
N TYR A 11 3.51 -3.84 10.01
CA TYR A 11 4.88 -3.56 10.39
C TYR A 11 5.38 -2.23 9.80
N LEU A 12 5.14 -1.96 8.51
CA LEU A 12 5.49 -0.66 7.90
C LEU A 12 4.82 0.50 8.63
N HIS A 13 3.52 0.38 8.91
CA HIS A 13 2.75 1.42 9.61
C HIS A 13 3.27 1.65 11.03
N SER A 14 3.73 0.59 11.72
CA SER A 14 4.36 0.72 13.04
C SER A 14 5.67 1.53 13.02
N LEU A 15 6.36 1.55 11.88
CA LEU A 15 7.56 2.38 11.64
C LEU A 15 7.20 3.79 11.17
N GLY A 16 5.92 4.12 11.01
CA GLY A 16 5.46 5.37 10.41
C GLY A 16 5.64 5.43 8.88
N MET A 17 5.88 4.29 8.23
CA MET A 17 6.06 4.20 6.78
C MET A 17 4.72 3.88 6.09
N MET A 18 4.45 4.52 4.96
CA MET A 18 3.40 4.13 4.02
C MET A 18 4.03 3.56 2.74
N HIS A 19 3.47 2.48 2.19
CA HIS A 19 3.97 1.86 0.96
C HIS A 19 3.47 2.59 -0.31
N LEU A 20 2.20 2.98 -0.32
CA LEU A 20 1.52 3.77 -1.37
C LEU A 20 1.36 3.09 -2.73
N ASP A 21 1.67 1.79 -2.85
CA ASP A 21 1.51 1.02 -4.10
C ASP A 21 1.39 -0.48 -3.85
N ILE A 22 0.62 -0.85 -2.81
CA ILE A 22 0.30 -2.26 -2.57
C ILE A 22 -0.63 -2.74 -3.69
N LYS A 23 -0.19 -3.79 -4.40
CA LYS A 23 -0.92 -4.43 -5.49
C LYS A 23 -0.33 -5.84 -5.73
N PRO A 24 -1.05 -6.75 -6.41
CA PRO A 24 -0.56 -8.11 -6.69
C PRO A 24 0.81 -8.14 -7.38
N GLU A 25 1.09 -7.17 -8.26
CA GLU A 25 2.36 -7.07 -8.98
C GLU A 25 3.56 -6.79 -8.06
N ASN A 26 3.31 -6.23 -6.87
CA ASN A 26 4.32 -5.89 -5.86
C ASN A 26 4.34 -6.92 -4.70
N ILE A 27 3.74 -8.10 -4.90
CA ILE A 27 3.76 -9.20 -3.94
C ILE A 27 4.42 -10.42 -4.59
N GLU A 28 5.64 -10.73 -4.14
CA GLU A 28 6.39 -11.88 -4.63
C GLU A 28 6.03 -13.13 -3.81
N VAL A 29 5.97 -14.28 -4.48
CA VAL A 29 5.69 -15.57 -3.86
C VAL A 29 6.93 -16.45 -3.93
N SER A 30 7.39 -16.93 -2.79
CA SER A 30 8.48 -17.91 -2.69
C SER A 30 7.99 -19.17 -1.99
N GLY A 31 8.39 -20.34 -2.49
CA GLY A 31 8.07 -21.63 -1.90
C GLY A 31 7.79 -22.72 -2.93
N VAL A 32 7.87 -23.97 -2.49
CA VAL A 32 7.52 -25.15 -3.31
C VAL A 32 6.02 -25.44 -3.15
N LEU A 33 5.36 -25.95 -4.20
CA LEU A 33 3.92 -26.28 -4.20
C LEU A 33 3.46 -27.20 -3.06
N SER A 34 4.38 -27.95 -2.43
CA SER A 34 4.10 -28.85 -1.31
C SER A 34 4.12 -28.16 0.07
N GLU A 35 4.50 -26.88 0.14
CA GLU A 35 4.64 -26.12 1.39
C GLU A 35 3.74 -24.89 1.42
N THR A 36 3.56 -24.29 2.60
CA THR A 36 2.86 -23.01 2.71
C THR A 36 3.71 -21.93 2.04
N PRO A 37 3.22 -21.24 1.01
CA PRO A 37 4.00 -20.22 0.33
C PRO A 37 4.28 -19.02 1.25
N THR A 38 5.45 -18.43 1.07
CA THR A 38 5.85 -17.16 1.69
C THR A 38 5.60 -16.02 0.73
N PHE A 39 4.99 -14.94 1.20
CA PHE A 39 4.66 -13.75 0.43
C PHE A 39 5.50 -12.57 0.90
N TYR A 40 6.18 -11.90 -0.02
CA TYR A 40 7.01 -10.73 0.22
C TYR A 40 6.39 -9.51 -0.42
N LEU A 41 6.20 -8.45 0.36
CA LEU A 41 5.83 -7.13 -0.16
C LEU A 41 7.11 -6.40 -0.58
N PHE A 42 7.18 -5.93 -1.83
CA PHE A 42 8.35 -5.27 -2.40
C PHE A 42 7.98 -4.02 -3.21
N ASP A 43 8.99 -3.36 -3.77
CA ASP A 43 8.88 -2.10 -4.54
C ASP A 43 8.42 -0.90 -3.71
N PHE A 44 9.34 -0.37 -2.92
CA PHE A 44 9.15 0.83 -2.10
C PHE A 44 9.36 2.14 -2.88
N GLY A 45 9.30 2.12 -4.22
CA GLY A 45 9.56 3.29 -5.06
C GLY A 45 8.64 4.49 -4.78
N TYR A 46 7.42 4.23 -4.29
CA TYR A 46 6.48 5.26 -3.85
C TYR A 46 6.41 5.47 -2.34
N ALA A 47 7.09 4.65 -1.55
CA ALA A 47 6.99 4.68 -0.10
C ALA A 47 7.42 6.04 0.49
N THR A 48 6.95 6.34 1.69
CA THR A 48 7.40 7.50 2.48
C THR A 48 7.40 7.19 3.96
N MET A 49 8.27 7.87 4.72
CA MET A 49 8.31 7.85 6.18
C MET A 49 7.40 8.92 6.81
N ASP A 50 6.75 9.75 5.98
CA ASP A 50 5.77 10.71 6.46
C ASP A 50 4.48 9.99 6.87
N ARG A 51 3.92 10.34 8.03
CA ARG A 51 2.64 9.77 8.50
C ARG A 51 1.44 10.22 7.67
N THR A 52 1.59 11.32 6.94
CA THR A 52 0.57 11.90 6.06
C THR A 52 1.23 12.45 4.81
N SER A 53 0.57 12.37 3.66
CA SER A 53 1.07 12.89 2.39
C SER A 53 0.04 13.78 1.71
N SER A 54 0.48 14.91 1.13
CA SER A 54 -0.29 15.70 0.16
C SER A 54 0.03 15.33 -1.29
N ASN A 55 1.05 14.51 -1.52
CA ASN A 55 1.49 14.11 -2.85
C ASN A 55 0.62 12.99 -3.41
N HIS A 56 -0.49 13.36 -4.02
CA HIS A 56 -1.45 12.46 -4.68
C HIS A 56 -1.03 12.05 -6.12
N MET A 57 0.25 12.19 -6.48
CA MET A 57 0.79 11.78 -7.78
C MET A 57 1.43 10.38 -7.77
N LYS A 58 1.33 9.67 -6.64
CA LYS A 58 1.87 8.32 -6.41
C LYS A 58 0.78 7.24 -6.50
N GLY A 59 1.22 5.99 -6.68
CA GLY A 59 0.38 4.80 -6.61
C GLY A 59 -0.36 4.46 -7.90
N THR A 60 -0.81 3.21 -7.99
CA THR A 60 -1.52 2.67 -9.15
C THR A 60 -3.02 2.96 -9.07
N LEU A 61 -3.58 3.65 -10.09
CA LEU A 61 -4.94 4.21 -10.12
C LEU A 61 -6.05 3.26 -9.63
N ARG A 62 -5.96 1.96 -9.99
CA ARG A 62 -6.96 0.95 -9.66
C ARG A 62 -7.04 0.62 -8.16
N TYR A 63 -5.95 0.83 -7.42
CA TYR A 63 -5.82 0.50 -6.00
C TYR A 63 -5.88 1.73 -5.10
N LEU A 64 -6.08 2.93 -5.65
CA LEU A 64 -6.18 4.15 -4.87
C LEU A 64 -7.51 4.21 -4.11
N SER A 65 -7.44 4.66 -2.85
CA SER A 65 -8.62 4.92 -2.04
C SER A 65 -9.42 6.13 -2.55
N PRO A 66 -10.73 6.22 -2.23
CA PRO A 66 -11.59 7.30 -2.71
C PRO A 66 -11.08 8.69 -2.29
N GLU A 67 -10.54 8.82 -1.08
CA GLU A 67 -9.98 10.08 -0.58
C GLU A 67 -8.76 10.56 -1.38
N VAL A 68 -7.85 9.66 -1.77
CA VAL A 68 -6.73 10.00 -2.66
C VAL A 68 -7.23 10.37 -4.05
N MET A 69 -8.24 9.65 -4.54
CA MET A 69 -8.87 9.93 -5.83
C MET A 69 -9.55 11.30 -5.87
N PHE A 70 -10.19 11.74 -4.78
CA PHE A 70 -10.75 13.09 -4.64
C PHE A 70 -9.67 14.17 -4.70
N LEU A 71 -8.52 13.95 -4.04
CA LEU A 71 -7.38 14.86 -4.11
C LEU A 71 -6.83 14.94 -5.55
N LYS A 72 -6.66 13.79 -6.21
CA LYS A 72 -6.10 13.70 -7.57
C LYS A 72 -6.96 14.40 -8.63
N ARG A 73 -8.28 14.43 -8.44
CA ARG A 73 -9.23 15.14 -9.31
C ARG A 73 -9.37 16.64 -8.98
N GLY A 74 -8.75 17.11 -7.90
CA GLY A 74 -8.90 18.49 -7.42
C GLY A 74 -10.28 18.76 -6.80
N GLU A 75 -11.05 17.72 -6.46
CA GLU A 75 -12.37 17.85 -5.82
C GLU A 75 -12.25 18.13 -4.33
N LYS A 76 -11.11 17.78 -3.73
CA LYS A 76 -10.76 18.08 -2.34
C LYS A 76 -9.31 18.54 -2.24
N SER A 77 -9.00 19.25 -1.15
CA SER A 77 -7.64 19.57 -0.74
C SER A 77 -7.38 18.98 0.64
N GLY A 78 -6.14 18.59 0.91
CA GLY A 78 -5.77 17.99 2.20
C GLY A 78 -4.63 17.00 2.06
N THR A 79 -4.55 16.11 3.05
CA THR A 79 -3.59 15.01 3.09
C THR A 79 -4.32 13.68 3.30
N TYR A 80 -3.64 12.58 3.02
CA TYR A 80 -4.08 11.23 3.32
C TYR A 80 -3.00 10.51 4.13
N ASP A 81 -3.36 9.41 4.79
CA ASP A 81 -2.51 8.65 5.70
C ASP A 81 -2.40 7.18 5.28
N CYS A 82 -1.89 6.36 6.20
CA CYS A 82 -1.63 4.94 5.98
C CYS A 82 -2.89 4.10 5.75
N ALA A 83 -4.10 4.63 5.98
CA ALA A 83 -5.35 3.95 5.64
C ALA A 83 -5.47 3.68 4.13
N MET A 84 -4.76 4.45 3.29
CA MET A 84 -4.64 4.19 1.85
C MET A 84 -4.09 2.79 1.56
N ASP A 85 -3.04 2.35 2.29
CA ASP A 85 -2.46 1.01 2.11
C ASP A 85 -3.43 -0.10 2.53
N VAL A 86 -4.26 0.17 3.54
CA VAL A 86 -5.30 -0.77 4.01
C VAL A 86 -6.41 -0.90 2.97
N TRP A 87 -6.80 0.20 2.32
CA TRP A 87 -7.71 0.16 1.18
C TRP A 87 -7.15 -0.68 0.04
N ALA A 88 -5.90 -0.42 -0.35
CA ALA A 88 -5.24 -1.13 -1.44
C ALA A 88 -5.14 -2.65 -1.19
N LEU A 89 -4.92 -3.07 0.07
CA LEU A 89 -4.96 -4.48 0.47
C LEU A 89 -6.33 -5.16 0.31
N GLY A 90 -7.42 -4.38 0.32
CA GLY A 90 -8.79 -4.88 0.25
C GLY A 90 -9.35 -5.00 -1.18
N ILE A 91 -8.63 -4.49 -2.17
CA ILE A 91 -8.97 -4.57 -3.61
C ILE A 91 -8.43 -5.85 -4.21
#